data_AF-A0A512C2D8-F1
#
_entry.id   AF-A0A512C2D8-F1
#
_cell.length_a   1.000
_cell.length_b   1.000
_cell.length_c   1.000
_cell.angle_alpha   90.00
_cell.angle_beta   90.00
_cell.angle_gamma   90.00
#
_symmetry.space_group_name_H-M   'P 1'
#
loop_
_entity.id
_entity.type
_entity.pdbx_description
1 polymer ?
#
loop_
_entity_poly.entity_id
_entity_poly.type
_entity_poly.pdbx_seq_one_letter_code
_entity_poly.pdbx_strand_id
1 'polypeptide(L)' 'MSVLNALTALIPVLPIAIKIGNAYGIIRSDLAIRGELIGKSDLWIAAHAKSLGLTLVTNNESEFQRVDGLKVENWAKV' A
#
# COMPACT_ATOMS: atom_id res chain seq x y z
N MET A 1 -23.91 10.73 11.98
CA MET A 1 -22.51 10.41 11.61
C MET A 1 -22.55 9.21 10.67
N SER A 2 -21.86 9.26 9.53
CA SER A 2 -21.78 8.09 8.63
C SER A 2 -20.86 7.02 9.21
N VAL A 3 -21.04 5.76 8.80
CA VAL A 3 -20.13 4.65 9.18
C VAL A 3 -18.68 4.98 8.80
N LEU A 4 -18.48 5.67 7.68
CA LEU A 4 -17.16 6.14 7.24
C LEU A 4 -16.51 7.09 8.27
N ASN A 5 -17.27 8.06 8.81
CA ASN A 5 -16.73 9.00 9.80
C ASN A 5 -16.40 8.30 11.13
N ALA A 6 -17.17 7.27 11.50
CA ALA A 6 -16.85 6.46 12.69
C ALA A 6 -15.55 5.67 12.49
N LEU A 7 -15.32 5.12 11.30
CA LEU A 7 -14.11 4.39 10.98
C LEU A 7 -12.87 5.27 11.02
N THR A 8 -12.92 6.47 10.43
CA THR A 8 -11.77 7.40 10.40
C THR A 8 -11.46 8.02 11.76
N ALA A 9 -12.39 7.95 12.73
CA ALA A 9 -12.13 8.31 14.12
C ALA A 9 -11.36 7.22 14.88
N LEU A 10 -11.47 5.94 14.45
CA LEU A 10 -10.77 4.80 15.05
C LEU A 10 -9.42 4.52 14.37
N ILE A 11 -9.36 4.70 13.05
CA ILE A 11 -8.18 4.43 12.22
C ILE A 11 -7.68 5.76 11.64
N PRO A 12 -6.53 6.27 12.11
CA PRO A 12 -5.99 7.53 11.62
C PRO A 12 -5.74 7.52 10.11
N VAL A 13 -6.26 8.54 9.42
CA VAL A 13 -5.99 8.76 7.99
C VAL A 13 -4.66 9.51 7.85
N LEU A 14 -3.66 8.84 7.29
CA LEU A 14 -2.35 9.45 7.07
C LEU A 14 -2.33 10.25 5.76
N PRO A 15 -1.72 11.44 5.74
CA PRO A 15 -1.64 12.28 4.55
C PRO A 15 -0.61 11.74 3.54
N ILE A 16 -0.86 11.99 2.25
CA ILE A 16 0.12 11.68 1.20
C ILE A 16 1.17 12.80 1.12
N ALA A 17 2.35 12.56 1.70
CA ALA A 17 3.52 13.45 1.60
C ALA A 17 4.35 13.21 0.32
N ILE A 18 5.14 14.21 -0.07
CA ILE A 18 6.00 14.19 -1.28
C ILE A 18 6.93 12.96 -1.32
N LYS A 19 7.48 12.53 -0.16
CA LYS A 19 8.35 11.35 -0.06
C LYS A 19 7.70 10.05 -0.59
N ILE A 20 6.37 9.97 -0.53
CA ILE A 20 5.61 8.81 -1.04
C ILE A 20 5.64 8.80 -2.57
N GLY A 21 5.66 9.96 -3.23
CA GLY A 21 5.79 10.06 -4.68
C GLY A 21 7.10 9.47 -5.19
N ASN A 22 8.20 9.66 -4.45
CA ASN A 22 9.49 9.04 -4.78
C ASN A 22 9.42 7.51 -4.63
N ALA A 23 8.84 7.01 -3.54
CA ALA A 23 8.64 5.57 -3.33
C ALA A 23 7.75 4.96 -4.44
N TYR A 24 6.69 5.67 -4.84
CA TYR A 24 5.82 5.27 -5.95
C TYR A 24 6.60 5.14 -7.26
N GLY A 25 7.42 6.12 -7.61
CA GLY A 25 8.22 6.09 -8.83
C GLY A 25 9.17 4.89 -8.88
N ILE A 26 9.85 4.63 -7.76
CA ILE A 26 10.78 3.49 -7.63
C ILE A 26 10.03 2.16 -7.79
N ILE A 27 8.95 1.95 -7.02
CA ILE A 27 8.17 0.70 -7.07
C ILE A 27 7.56 0.50 -8.47
N ARG A 28 6.99 1.57 -9.06
CA ARG A 28 6.39 1.50 -10.40
C ARG A 28 7.39 1.08 -11.45
N SER A 29 8.58 1.69 -11.44
CA SER A 29 9.63 1.41 -12.41
C SER A 29 10.09 -0.04 -12.31
N ASP A 30 10.32 -0.52 -11.08
CA ASP A 30 10.75 -1.88 -10.81
C ASP A 30 9.70 -2.92 -11.27
N LEU A 31 8.44 -2.77 -10.86
CA LEU A 31 7.35 -3.65 -11.30
C LEU A 31 7.13 -3.60 -12.83
N ALA A 32 7.29 -2.44 -13.45
CA ALA A 32 7.16 -2.30 -14.90
C ALA A 32 8.24 -3.07 -15.65
N ILE A 33 9.50 -3.01 -15.19
CA ILE A 33 10.62 -3.75 -15.78
C ILE A 33 10.38 -5.26 -15.69
N ARG A 34 9.79 -5.73 -14.59
CA ARG A 34 9.45 -7.15 -14.39
C ARG A 34 8.16 -7.60 -15.09
N GLY A 35 7.38 -6.68 -15.65
CA GLY A 35 6.06 -7.01 -16.23
C GLY A 35 5.00 -7.37 -15.19
N GLU A 36 5.18 -6.93 -13.94
CA GLU A 36 4.44 -7.37 -12.76
C GLU A 36 3.58 -6.25 -12.12
N LEU A 37 3.23 -5.23 -12.91
CA LEU A 37 2.46 -4.08 -12.45
C LEU A 37 1.21 -4.49 -11.65
N ILE A 38 0.98 -3.78 -10.55
CA ILE A 38 -0.21 -3.88 -9.71
C ILE A 38 -1.18 -2.73 -10.01
N GLY A 39 -2.39 -2.81 -9.46
CA GLY A 39 -3.40 -1.76 -9.62
C GLY A 39 -2.89 -0.35 -9.27
N LYS A 40 -3.37 0.70 -9.97
CA LYS A 40 -2.91 2.08 -9.77
C LYS A 40 -3.10 2.58 -8.33
N SER A 41 -4.23 2.27 -7.71
CA SER A 41 -4.51 2.61 -6.31
C SER A 41 -3.62 1.81 -5.37
N ASP A 42 -3.49 0.50 -5.62
CA ASP A 42 -2.66 -0.41 -4.83
C ASP A 42 -1.20 0.02 -4.83
N LEU A 43 -0.71 0.53 -5.96
CA LEU A 43 0.64 1.09 -6.06
C LEU A 43 0.85 2.31 -5.17
N TRP A 44 -0.14 3.20 -5.05
CA TRP A 44 -0.09 4.30 -4.09
C TRP A 44 -0.15 3.82 -2.64
N ILE A 45 -0.98 2.83 -2.35
CA ILE A 45 -1.08 2.24 -1.00
C ILE A 45 0.25 1.56 -0.61
N ALA A 46 0.83 0.77 -1.52
CA ALA A 46 2.12 0.11 -1.34
C ALA A 46 3.25 1.13 -1.11
N ALA A 47 3.32 2.17 -1.94
CA ALA A 47 4.30 3.25 -1.79
C ALA A 47 4.14 3.98 -0.46
N HIS A 48 2.90 4.23 -0.05
CA HIS A 48 2.61 4.88 1.23
C HIS A 48 3.11 4.02 2.39
N ALA A 49 2.68 2.76 2.47
CA ALA A 49 3.08 1.82 3.52
C ALA A 49 4.61 1.62 3.57
N LYS A 50 5.25 1.38 2.42
CA LYS A 50 6.70 1.19 2.32
C LYS A 50 7.48 2.43 2.76
N SER A 51 7.07 3.63 2.34
CA SER A 51 7.75 4.88 2.71
C SER A 51 7.66 5.22 4.21
N LEU A 52 6.66 4.66 4.89
CA LEU A 52 6.44 4.82 6.32
C LEU A 52 6.95 3.62 7.13
N GLY A 53 7.46 2.57 6.48
CA GLY A 53 7.94 1.34 7.13
C GLY A 53 6.84 0.52 7.80
N LEU A 54 5.59 0.69 7.37
CA LEU A 54 4.40 0.04 7.95
C LEU A 54 4.17 -1.36 7.36
N THR A 55 3.44 -2.19 8.09
CA THR A 55 2.87 -3.44 7.57
C THR A 55 1.56 -3.14 6.85
N LEU A 56 1.45 -3.60 5.61
CA LEU A 56 0.23 -3.53 4.82
C LEU A 56 -0.64 -4.76 5.08
N VAL A 57 -1.82 -4.54 5.63
CA VAL A 57 -2.83 -5.59 5.79
C VAL A 57 -3.72 -5.64 4.55
N THR A 58 -3.81 -6.78 3.88
CA THR A 58 -4.58 -6.93 2.63
C THR A 58 -5.07 -8.36 2.44
N ASN A 59 -6.20 -8.52 1.74
CA ASN A 59 -6.64 -9.81 1.19
C ASN A 59 -6.10 -10.08 -0.23
N ASN A 60 -5.42 -9.10 -0.85
CA ASN A 60 -4.81 -9.19 -2.19
C ASN A 60 -3.28 -9.41 -2.11
N GLU A 61 -2.82 -10.35 -1.29
CA GLU A 61 -1.38 -10.56 -1.04
C GLU A 61 -0.56 -10.79 -2.32
N SER A 62 -1.14 -11.48 -3.31
CA SER A 62 -0.42 -11.86 -4.53
C SER A 62 0.04 -10.65 -5.37
N GLU A 63 -0.65 -9.51 -5.28
CA GLU A 63 -0.20 -8.26 -5.88
C GLU A 63 0.84 -7.58 -5.00
N PHE A 64 0.54 -7.39 -3.71
CA PHE A 64 1.41 -6.60 -2.82
C PHE A 64 2.74 -7.28 -2.50
N GLN A 65 2.82 -8.61 -2.51
CA GLN A 65 4.07 -9.37 -2.33
C GLN A 65 5.07 -9.15 -3.48
N ARG A 66 4.62 -8.64 -4.63
CA ARG A 66 5.53 -8.26 -5.73
C ARG A 66 6.38 -7.05 -5.39
N VAL A 67 5.97 -6.23 -4.42
CA VAL A 67 6.72 -5.03 -4.02
C VAL A 67 7.82 -5.40 -3.05
N ASP A 68 9.07 -5.37 -3.53
CA ASP A 68 10.23 -5.72 -2.73
C ASP A 68 10.32 -4.93 -1.43
N GLY A 69 10.54 -5.61 -0.31
CA GLY A 69 10.68 -5.01 1.01
C GLY A 69 9.40 -4.42 1.60
N LEU A 70 8.23 -4.61 0.98
CA LEU A 70 6.94 -4.29 1.61
C LEU A 70 6.56 -5.40 2.59
N LYS A 71 6.28 -5.03 3.84
CA LYS A 71 5.73 -5.96 4.84
C LYS A 71 4.26 -6.17 4.57
N VAL A 72 3.82 -7.42 4.40
CA VAL A 72 2.44 -7.76 4.06
C VAL A 72 1.89 -8.79 5.05
N GLU A 73 0.68 -8.57 5.53
CA GLU A 73 -0.11 -9.53 6.31
C GLU A 73 -1.50 -9.69 5.71
N ASN A 74 -2.10 -10.86 5.89
CA ASN A 74 -3.49 -11.12 5.53
C ASN A 74 -4.26 -11.67 6.72
N TRP A 75 -5.14 -10.84 7.26
CA TRP A 75 -5.99 -11.17 8.41
C TRP A 75 -7.30 -11.85 8.02
N ALA A 76 -7.60 -11.97 6.72
CA ALA A 76 -8.77 -12.69 6.23
C ALA A 76 -8.51 -14.18 6.00
N LYS A 77 -7.24 -14.62 6.07
CA LYS A 77 -6.89 -16.04 6.13
C LYS A 77 -7.31 -16.59 7.50
N VAL A 78 -8.16 -17.62 7.47
CA VAL A 78 -8.57 -18.41 8.63
C VAL A 78 -7.72 -19.67 8.69
#